data_AF-A0A9E3R0A8-F1
#
_entry.id   AF-A0A9E3R0A8-F1
#
_cell.length_a   1.000
_cell.length_b   1.000
_cell.length_c   1.000
_cell.angle_alpha   90.00
_cell.angle_beta   90.00
_cell.angle_gamma   90.00
#
_symmetry.space_group_name_H-M   'P 1'
#
loop_
_entity.id
_entity.type
_entity.pdbx_description
1 polymer ?
#
loop_
_entity_poly.entity_id
_entity_poly.type
_entity_poly.pdbx_seq_one_letter_code
_entity_poly.pdbx_strand_id
1 'polypeptide(L)'
;MKPKRLSELRALIQSAEFTAWWQSLLEARATIGTTEAHYEELLAQATLIDFRAELSQKNAIDTLYRAGEHEDTAAAMLAEATELENKSFRGVSDFEEQRYRASEAWYRLGAAEKSLDEAKDAKRHPAEIQTLERALRSSAEDYDKENSRKARLWDEVERLWSRSAEVSLLVAEQRAQGKKVRSQAEKLFGTAEERKQKGKALRAETDAAAKAMEAAKAKASALLEQARLNFGCSSGVDFLYFRHKDDQRLAWAVALVDDRESYNVEVQPLHLYQVDRARGVGFLEPARAAALNLEEADRRFEQYFLQGRKGQGAPGAA
;
A
#
# COMPACT_ATOMS: atom_id res chain seq x y z
N MET A 1 47.70 -28.66 -7.05
CA MET A 1 47.33 -29.52 -8.19
C MET A 1 48.39 -30.57 -8.46
N LYS A 2 48.02 -31.86 -8.41
CA LYS A 2 48.87 -32.99 -8.78
C LYS A 2 48.85 -33.18 -10.31
N PRO A 3 50.00 -33.44 -10.96
CA PRO A 3 50.04 -33.75 -12.39
C PRO A 3 49.42 -35.12 -12.67
N LYS A 4 48.58 -35.22 -13.71
CA LYS A 4 47.92 -36.47 -14.13
C LYS A 4 47.98 -36.71 -15.63
N ARG A 5 48.05 -37.98 -16.02
CA ARG A 5 47.80 -38.42 -17.41
C ARG A 5 46.30 -38.52 -17.67
N LEU A 6 45.91 -38.48 -18.94
CA LEU A 6 44.50 -38.62 -19.34
C LEU A 6 43.88 -39.94 -18.84
N SER A 7 44.62 -41.05 -18.90
CA SER A 7 44.16 -42.36 -18.41
C SER A 7 43.95 -42.38 -16.89
N GLU A 8 44.87 -41.79 -16.13
CA GLU A 8 44.77 -41.64 -14.67
C GLU A 8 43.55 -40.78 -14.27
N LEU A 9 43.24 -39.77 -15.08
CA LEU A 9 42.11 -38.88 -14.83
C LEU A 9 40.76 -39.55 -15.19
N ARG A 10 40.70 -40.30 -16.29
CA ARG A 10 39.51 -41.12 -16.63
C ARG A 10 39.21 -42.15 -15.55
N ALA A 11 40.23 -42.85 -15.05
CA ALA A 11 40.08 -43.80 -13.95
C ALA A 11 39.60 -43.14 -12.65
N LEU A 12 40.09 -41.92 -12.36
CA LEU A 12 39.64 -41.15 -11.20
C LEU A 12 38.16 -40.79 -11.29
N ILE A 13 37.70 -40.26 -12.43
CA ILE A 13 36.29 -39.83 -12.61
C ILE A 13 35.33 -41.01 -12.51
N GLN A 14 35.78 -42.20 -12.95
CA GLN A 14 35.02 -43.44 -12.84
C GLN A 14 35.09 -44.09 -11.45
N SER A 15 35.89 -43.54 -10.52
CA SER A 15 36.02 -44.09 -9.17
C SER A 15 34.73 -43.89 -8.37
N ALA A 16 34.46 -44.82 -7.45
CA ALA A 16 33.30 -44.75 -6.56
C ALA A 16 33.34 -43.49 -5.68
N GLU A 17 34.53 -43.11 -5.19
CA GLU A 17 34.72 -41.91 -4.36
C GLU A 17 34.36 -40.63 -5.13
N PHE A 18 34.85 -40.50 -6.37
CA PHE A 18 34.54 -39.35 -7.21
C PHE A 18 33.07 -39.29 -7.59
N THR A 19 32.47 -40.43 -7.93
CA THR A 19 31.05 -40.50 -8.28
C THR A 19 30.17 -40.12 -7.10
N ALA A 20 30.47 -40.60 -5.89
CA ALA A 20 29.72 -40.25 -4.66
C ALA A 20 29.83 -38.75 -4.33
N TRP A 21 31.03 -38.19 -4.45
CA TRP A 21 31.25 -36.75 -4.29
C TRP A 21 30.46 -35.94 -5.32
N TRP A 22 30.48 -36.36 -6.59
CA TRP A 22 29.78 -35.68 -7.68
C TRP A 22 28.27 -35.66 -7.45
N GLN A 23 27.68 -36.77 -7.01
CA GLN A 23 26.26 -36.82 -6.66
C GLN A 23 25.94 -35.87 -5.49
N SER A 24 26.79 -35.84 -4.46
CA SER A 24 26.62 -34.89 -3.34
C SER A 24 26.68 -33.42 -3.80
N LEU A 25 27.53 -33.10 -4.77
CA LEU A 25 27.62 -31.76 -5.35
C LEU A 25 26.37 -31.41 -6.16
N LEU A 26 25.85 -32.34 -6.96
CA LEU A 26 24.60 -32.16 -7.72
C LEU A 26 23.42 -31.90 -6.77
N GLU A 27 23.27 -32.70 -5.72
CA GLU A 27 22.23 -32.51 -4.70
C GLU A 27 22.37 -31.15 -4.00
N ALA A 28 23.60 -30.73 -3.65
CA ALA A 28 23.83 -29.43 -3.04
C ALA A 28 23.44 -28.28 -4.00
N ARG A 29 23.77 -28.38 -5.29
CA ARG A 29 23.40 -27.37 -6.30
C ARG A 29 21.89 -27.33 -6.56
N ALA A 30 21.23 -28.48 -6.64
CA ALA A 30 19.78 -28.55 -6.72
C ALA A 30 19.13 -27.88 -5.50
N THR A 31 19.69 -28.08 -4.31
CA THR A 31 19.22 -27.43 -3.07
C THR A 31 19.40 -25.91 -3.10
N ILE A 32 20.48 -25.40 -3.70
CA ILE A 32 20.65 -23.95 -3.90
C ILE A 32 19.51 -23.40 -4.77
N GLY A 33 19.25 -24.01 -5.92
CA GLY A 33 18.19 -23.54 -6.82
C GLY A 33 16.80 -23.56 -6.17
N THR A 34 16.47 -24.59 -5.39
CA THR A 34 15.17 -24.65 -4.69
C THR A 34 15.08 -23.65 -3.55
N THR A 35 16.14 -23.46 -2.77
CA THR A 35 16.16 -22.49 -1.65
C THR A 35 16.19 -21.04 -2.14
N GLU A 36 16.84 -20.76 -3.27
CA GLU A 36 16.86 -19.44 -3.91
C GLU A 36 15.48 -19.07 -4.45
N ALA A 37 14.84 -19.97 -5.21
CA ALA A 37 13.47 -19.75 -5.69
C ALA A 37 12.47 -19.52 -4.55
N HIS A 38 12.57 -20.31 -3.47
CA HIS A 38 11.72 -20.15 -2.30
C HIS A 38 11.97 -18.82 -1.56
N TYR A 39 13.24 -18.42 -1.41
CA TYR A 39 13.62 -17.14 -0.84
C TYR A 39 13.05 -15.95 -1.64
N GLU A 40 13.19 -15.98 -2.97
CA GLU A 40 12.67 -14.93 -3.85
C GLU A 40 11.15 -14.81 -3.77
N GLU A 41 10.44 -15.95 -3.74
CA GLU A 41 8.99 -15.98 -3.57
C GLU A 41 8.55 -15.34 -2.24
N LEU A 42 9.15 -15.77 -1.13
CA LEU A 42 8.84 -15.23 0.20
C LEU A 42 9.15 -13.73 0.30
N LEU A 43 10.27 -13.29 -0.26
CA LEU A 43 10.66 -11.89 -0.29
C LEU A 43 9.64 -11.04 -1.06
N ALA A 44 9.17 -11.53 -2.21
CA ALA A 44 8.14 -10.85 -2.99
C ALA A 44 6.81 -10.76 -2.22
N GLN A 45 6.39 -11.85 -1.56
CA GLN A 45 5.17 -11.88 -0.75
C GLN A 45 5.27 -10.93 0.47
N ALA A 46 6.40 -10.95 1.18
CA ALA A 46 6.68 -10.06 2.31
C ALA A 46 6.59 -8.59 1.89
N THR A 47 7.25 -8.24 0.78
CA THR A 47 7.25 -6.88 0.24
C THR A 47 5.83 -6.42 -0.12
N LEU A 48 5.06 -7.27 -0.82
CA LEU A 48 3.68 -6.95 -1.20
C LEU A 48 2.74 -6.77 -0.01
N ILE A 49 2.87 -7.59 1.04
CA ILE A 49 2.00 -7.48 2.21
C ILE A 49 2.31 -6.22 3.02
N ASP A 50 3.58 -5.82 3.08
CA ASP A 50 3.99 -4.58 3.74
C ASP A 50 3.40 -3.35 3.03
N PHE A 51 3.49 -3.28 1.70
CA PHE A 51 2.83 -2.22 0.92
C PHE A 51 1.31 -2.20 1.13
N ARG A 52 0.67 -3.38 1.19
CA ARG A 52 -0.77 -3.47 1.46
C ARG A 52 -1.15 -3.05 2.88
N ALA A 53 -0.26 -3.27 3.85
CA ALA A 53 -0.46 -2.82 5.22
C ALA A 53 -0.39 -1.29 5.29
N GLU A 54 0.64 -0.68 4.70
CA GLU A 54 0.81 0.78 4.63
C GLU A 54 -0.35 1.47 3.92
N LEU A 55 -0.78 0.94 2.77
CA LEU A 55 -1.93 1.50 2.04
C LEU A 55 -3.22 1.44 2.87
N SER A 56 -3.47 0.33 3.57
CA SER A 56 -4.63 0.21 4.46
C SER A 56 -4.55 1.18 5.64
N GLN A 57 -3.35 1.37 6.21
CA GLN A 57 -3.14 2.33 7.30
C GLN A 57 -3.41 3.76 6.82
N LYS A 58 -2.91 4.14 5.64
CA LYS A 58 -3.18 5.47 5.06
C LYS A 58 -4.67 5.68 4.84
N ASN A 59 -5.36 4.72 4.23
CA ASN A 59 -6.81 4.79 4.02
C ASN A 59 -7.58 4.88 5.34
N ALA A 60 -7.11 4.21 6.40
CA ALA A 60 -7.70 4.30 7.73
C ALA A 60 -7.57 5.72 8.31
N ILE A 61 -6.38 6.34 8.17
CA ILE A 61 -6.11 7.72 8.59
C ILE A 61 -7.00 8.71 7.83
N ASP A 62 -7.06 8.61 6.50
CA ASP A 62 -7.89 9.50 5.67
C ASP A 62 -9.38 9.36 6.04
N THR A 63 -9.83 8.14 6.34
CA THR A 63 -11.21 7.88 6.80
C THR A 63 -11.45 8.46 8.19
N LEU A 64 -10.48 8.39 9.09
CA LEU A 64 -10.58 8.98 10.43
C LEU A 64 -10.67 10.50 10.36
N TYR A 65 -9.93 11.15 9.45
CA TYR A 65 -10.06 12.59 9.22
C TYR A 65 -11.48 12.97 8.78
N ARG A 66 -12.07 12.23 7.84
CA ARG A 66 -13.48 12.43 7.44
C ARG A 66 -14.46 12.25 8.59
N ALA A 67 -14.20 11.33 9.51
CA ALA A 67 -15.01 11.21 10.73
C ALA A 67 -14.91 12.47 11.59
N GLY A 68 -13.70 13.03 11.73
CA GLY A 68 -13.46 14.30 12.41
C GLY A 68 -14.21 15.47 11.77
N GLU A 69 -14.22 15.57 10.43
CA GLU A 69 -14.98 16.61 9.71
C GLU A 69 -16.48 16.60 10.06
N HIS A 70 -17.08 15.41 10.22
CA HIS A 70 -18.46 15.28 10.68
C HIS A 70 -18.64 15.72 12.14
N GLU A 71 -17.69 15.39 13.02
CA GLU A 71 -17.71 15.80 14.43
C GLU A 71 -17.57 17.33 14.57
N ASP A 72 -16.66 17.95 13.81
CA ASP A 72 -16.46 19.40 13.77
C ASP A 72 -17.68 20.14 13.21
N THR A 73 -18.26 19.62 12.12
CA THR A 73 -19.50 20.16 11.55
C THR A 73 -20.65 20.08 12.55
N ALA A 74 -20.79 18.95 13.26
CA ALA A 74 -21.81 18.79 14.30
C ALA A 74 -21.60 19.77 15.47
N ALA A 75 -20.34 20.04 15.86
CA ALA A 75 -20.02 21.00 16.92
C ALA A 75 -20.37 22.43 16.51
N ALA A 76 -20.05 22.83 15.28
CA ALA A 76 -20.41 24.14 14.74
C ALA A 76 -21.93 24.33 14.66
N MET A 77 -22.66 23.33 14.15
CA MET A 77 -24.12 23.35 14.11
C MET A 77 -24.75 23.39 15.50
N LEU A 78 -24.17 22.69 16.48
CA LEU A 78 -24.66 22.74 17.86
C LEU A 78 -24.55 24.15 18.46
N ALA A 79 -23.43 24.83 18.21
CA ALA A 79 -23.25 26.21 18.64
C ALA A 79 -24.30 27.14 17.99
N GLU A 80 -24.57 26.98 16.69
CA GLU A 80 -25.65 27.72 15.99
C GLU A 80 -27.02 27.42 16.63
N ALA A 81 -27.35 26.15 16.89
CA ALA A 81 -28.61 25.76 17.50
C ALA A 81 -28.81 26.40 18.88
N THR A 82 -27.78 26.38 19.72
CA THR A 82 -27.81 27.02 21.05
C THR A 82 -27.96 28.53 20.94
N GLU A 83 -27.30 29.19 19.98
CA GLU A 83 -27.45 30.62 19.75
C GLU A 83 -28.89 30.97 19.32
N LEU A 84 -29.46 30.19 18.40
CA LEU A 84 -30.84 30.36 17.95
C LEU A 84 -31.84 30.14 19.07
N GLU A 85 -31.62 29.14 19.91
CA GLU A 85 -32.46 28.85 21.07
C GLU A 85 -32.42 30.03 22.06
N ASN A 86 -31.22 30.55 22.38
CA ASN A 86 -31.05 31.73 23.21
C ASN A 86 -31.73 32.98 22.63
N LYS A 87 -31.65 33.19 21.31
CA LYS A 87 -32.37 34.27 20.62
C LYS A 87 -33.88 34.09 20.72
N SER A 88 -34.36 32.85 20.60
CA SER A 88 -35.80 32.55 20.70
C SER A 88 -36.34 32.87 22.09
N PHE A 89 -35.62 32.57 23.17
CA PHE A 89 -36.04 32.93 24.53
C PHE A 89 -36.15 34.45 24.72
N ARG A 90 -35.21 35.22 24.15
CA ARG A 90 -35.31 36.68 24.14
C ARG A 90 -36.51 37.16 23.31
N GLY A 91 -36.71 36.59 22.12
CA GLY A 91 -37.85 36.92 21.27
C GLY A 91 -39.20 36.65 21.93
N VAL A 92 -39.33 35.56 22.70
CA VAL A 92 -40.54 35.28 23.49
C VAL A 92 -40.75 36.34 24.57
N SER A 93 -39.69 36.77 25.26
CA SER A 93 -39.78 37.85 26.25
C SER A 93 -40.28 39.15 25.62
N ASP A 94 -39.72 39.53 24.47
CA ASP A 94 -40.11 40.74 23.74
C ASP A 94 -41.56 40.65 23.22
N PHE A 95 -41.95 39.46 22.73
CA PHE A 95 -43.32 39.16 22.35
C PHE A 95 -44.29 39.30 23.52
N GLU A 96 -43.97 38.77 24.69
CA GLU A 96 -44.83 38.85 25.89
C GLU A 96 -45.00 40.30 26.36
N GLU A 97 -43.94 41.10 26.35
CA GLU A 97 -44.03 42.53 26.65
C GLU A 97 -44.93 43.24 25.63
N GLN A 98 -44.75 42.96 24.34
CA GLN A 98 -45.57 43.56 23.28
C GLN A 98 -47.04 43.07 23.34
N ARG A 99 -47.27 41.82 23.75
CA ARG A 99 -48.61 41.26 23.99
C ARG A 99 -49.32 42.01 25.11
N TYR A 100 -48.60 42.37 26.17
CA TYR A 100 -49.13 43.20 27.24
C TYR A 100 -49.55 44.58 26.74
N ARG A 101 -48.69 45.26 25.97
CA ARG A 101 -48.99 46.57 25.36
C ARG A 101 -50.19 46.54 24.42
N ALA A 102 -50.29 45.51 23.56
CA ALA A 102 -51.44 45.32 22.69
C ALA A 102 -52.73 45.07 23.50
N SER A 103 -52.63 44.38 24.64
CA SER A 103 -53.77 44.16 25.54
C SER A 103 -54.20 45.47 26.22
N GLU A 104 -53.26 46.32 26.67
CA GLU A 104 -53.58 47.64 27.19
C GLU A 104 -54.28 48.53 26.15
N ALA A 105 -53.78 48.53 24.91
CA ALA A 105 -54.40 49.27 23.81
C ALA A 105 -55.83 48.78 23.53
N TRP A 106 -56.04 47.46 23.59
CA TRP A 106 -57.38 46.86 23.46
C TRP A 106 -58.34 47.29 24.57
N TYR A 107 -57.87 47.36 25.82
CA TYR A 107 -58.68 47.87 26.93
C TYR A 107 -59.04 49.36 26.75
N ARG A 108 -58.10 50.20 26.27
CA ARG A 108 -58.37 51.62 25.97
C ARG A 108 -59.37 51.78 24.83
N LEU A 109 -59.26 50.96 23.79
CA LEU A 109 -60.22 50.90 22.69
C LEU A 109 -61.63 50.60 23.21
N GLY A 110 -61.80 49.53 23.99
CA GLY A 110 -63.10 49.18 24.58
C GLY A 110 -63.66 50.26 25.53
N ALA A 111 -62.79 50.97 26.26
CA ALA A 111 -63.21 52.10 27.09
C ALA A 111 -63.70 53.30 26.24
N ALA A 112 -63.05 53.57 25.10
CA ALA A 112 -63.46 54.62 24.16
C ALA A 112 -64.78 54.27 23.45
N GLU A 113 -64.96 53.01 23.05
CA GLU A 113 -66.22 52.48 22.50
C GLU A 113 -67.37 52.70 23.48
N LYS A 114 -67.19 52.22 24.72
CA LYS A 114 -68.19 52.38 25.78
C LYS A 114 -68.53 53.85 26.06
N SER A 115 -67.52 54.71 26.13
CA SER A 115 -67.73 56.16 26.38
C SER A 115 -68.50 56.84 25.25
N LEU A 116 -68.25 56.43 24.00
CA LEU A 116 -68.98 56.92 22.84
C LEU A 116 -70.44 56.45 22.85
N ASP A 117 -70.68 55.18 23.14
CA ASP A 117 -72.02 54.59 23.22
C ASP A 117 -72.85 55.26 24.33
N GLU A 118 -72.27 55.43 25.53
CA GLU A 118 -72.92 56.15 26.64
C GLU A 118 -73.25 57.61 26.28
N ALA A 119 -72.37 58.31 25.56
CA ALA A 119 -72.62 59.68 25.12
C ALA A 119 -73.73 59.77 24.06
N LYS A 120 -73.81 58.78 23.16
CA LYS A 120 -74.89 58.65 22.16
C LYS A 120 -76.23 58.35 22.82
N ASP A 121 -76.26 57.39 23.74
CA ASP A 121 -77.46 57.00 24.50
C ASP A 121 -77.99 58.15 25.35
N ALA A 122 -77.09 58.91 25.98
CA ALA A 122 -77.43 60.12 26.75
C ALA A 122 -77.76 61.35 25.89
N LYS A 123 -77.75 61.24 24.55
CA LYS A 123 -78.03 62.32 23.58
C LYS A 123 -77.20 63.59 23.85
N ARG A 124 -75.90 63.41 24.16
CA ARG A 124 -74.98 64.53 24.41
C ARG A 124 -74.77 65.39 23.15
N HIS A 125 -74.16 66.55 23.35
CA HIS A 125 -73.99 67.53 22.27
C HIS A 125 -73.19 66.95 21.08
N PRO A 126 -73.57 67.21 19.82
CA PRO A 126 -72.91 66.62 18.64
C PRO A 126 -71.39 66.83 18.57
N ALA A 127 -70.88 67.95 19.07
CA ALA A 127 -69.44 68.22 19.12
C ALA A 127 -68.67 67.29 20.10
N GLU A 128 -69.32 66.86 21.18
CA GLU A 128 -68.75 65.92 22.15
C GLU A 128 -68.70 64.51 21.55
N ILE A 129 -69.79 64.09 20.89
CA ILE A 129 -69.85 62.83 20.14
C ILE A 129 -68.75 62.79 19.08
N GLN A 130 -68.56 63.86 18.30
CA GLN A 130 -67.50 63.93 17.29
C GLN A 130 -66.09 63.82 17.89
N THR A 131 -65.88 64.35 19.09
CA THR A 131 -64.59 64.25 19.80
C THR A 131 -64.32 62.82 20.25
N LEU A 132 -65.33 62.15 20.80
CA LEU A 132 -65.26 60.74 21.20
C LEU A 132 -65.08 59.80 19.99
N GLU A 133 -65.69 60.10 18.85
CA GLU A 133 -65.47 59.36 17.59
C GLU A 133 -64.03 59.49 17.07
N ARG A 134 -63.36 60.63 17.29
CA ARG A 134 -61.93 60.78 16.96
C ARG A 134 -61.06 60.02 17.95
N ALA A 135 -61.38 60.07 19.24
CA ALA A 135 -60.66 59.31 20.27
C ALA A 135 -60.79 57.78 20.06
N LEU A 136 -61.96 57.31 19.65
CA LEU A 136 -62.18 55.91 19.28
C LEU A 136 -61.32 55.50 18.08
N ARG A 137 -61.34 56.29 17.00
CA ARG A 137 -60.50 56.03 15.82
C ARG A 137 -59.01 55.99 16.16
N SER A 138 -58.51 56.95 16.93
CA SER A 138 -57.11 56.95 17.40
C SER A 138 -56.79 55.70 18.22
N SER A 139 -57.70 55.28 19.11
CA SER A 139 -57.51 54.08 19.94
C SER A 139 -57.52 52.80 19.11
N ALA A 140 -58.33 52.75 18.04
CA ALA A 140 -58.36 51.63 17.10
C ALA A 140 -57.06 51.53 16.29
N GLU A 141 -56.56 52.66 15.77
CA GLU A 141 -55.28 52.72 15.05
C GLU A 141 -54.11 52.30 15.95
N ASP A 142 -54.09 52.73 17.21
CA ASP A 142 -53.08 52.33 18.19
C ASP A 142 -53.14 50.83 18.49
N TYR A 143 -54.34 50.26 18.68
CA TYR A 143 -54.49 48.81 18.86
C TYR A 143 -53.99 48.02 17.65
N ASP A 144 -54.39 48.41 16.44
CA ASP A 144 -53.98 47.71 15.21
C ASP A 144 -52.47 47.74 15.03
N LYS A 145 -51.83 48.86 15.35
CA LYS A 145 -50.38 49.03 15.32
C LYS A 145 -49.69 48.09 16.32
N GLU A 146 -50.12 48.09 17.59
CA GLU A 146 -49.50 47.27 18.63
C GLU A 146 -49.77 45.77 18.41
N ASN A 147 -50.95 45.42 17.90
CA ASN A 147 -51.31 44.04 17.53
C ASN A 147 -50.51 43.55 16.31
N SER A 148 -50.28 44.41 15.31
CA SER A 148 -49.43 44.08 14.15
C SER A 148 -47.97 43.87 14.56
N ARG A 149 -47.45 44.68 15.49
CA ARG A 149 -46.10 44.50 16.05
C ARG A 149 -45.97 43.19 16.81
N LYS A 150 -46.97 42.87 17.65
CA LYS A 150 -47.06 41.59 18.37
C LYS A 150 -47.02 40.40 17.38
N ALA A 151 -47.82 40.44 16.31
CA ALA A 151 -47.85 39.37 15.32
C ALA A 151 -46.48 39.15 14.67
N ARG A 152 -45.78 40.22 14.27
CA ARG A 152 -44.43 40.13 13.70
C ARG A 152 -43.40 39.49 14.65
N LEU A 153 -43.47 39.84 15.94
CA LEU A 153 -42.57 39.24 16.94
C LEU A 153 -42.86 37.74 17.11
N TRP A 154 -44.12 37.33 17.05
CA TRP A 154 -44.49 35.93 17.10
C TRP A 154 -43.96 35.15 15.89
N ASP A 155 -44.14 35.70 14.68
CA ASP A 155 -43.61 35.10 13.45
C ASP A 155 -42.08 34.92 13.52
N GLU A 156 -41.37 35.88 14.13
CA GLU A 156 -39.92 35.79 14.34
C GLU A 156 -39.54 34.69 15.33
N VAL A 157 -40.28 34.55 16.44
CA VAL A 157 -40.07 33.47 17.42
C VAL A 157 -40.30 32.10 16.76
N GLU A 158 -41.40 31.93 16.04
CA GLU A 158 -41.70 30.67 15.34
C GLU A 158 -40.61 30.31 14.32
N ARG A 159 -40.10 31.31 13.58
CA ARG A 159 -38.99 31.12 12.65
C ARG A 159 -37.70 30.68 13.37
N LEU A 160 -37.38 31.30 14.51
CA LEU A 160 -36.20 30.94 15.31
C LEU A 160 -36.31 29.53 15.88
N TRP A 161 -37.47 29.15 16.40
CA TRP A 161 -37.71 27.78 16.90
C TRP A 161 -37.64 26.75 15.79
N SER A 162 -38.28 27.01 14.64
CA SER A 162 -38.24 26.10 13.49
C SER A 162 -36.79 25.87 13.04
N ARG A 163 -36.01 26.95 12.91
CA ARG A 163 -34.61 26.86 12.52
C ARG A 163 -33.75 26.14 13.58
N SER A 164 -33.96 26.42 14.87
CA SER A 164 -33.24 25.74 15.96
C SER A 164 -33.52 24.23 15.96
N ALA A 165 -34.77 23.82 15.73
CA ALA A 165 -35.16 22.42 15.62
C ALA A 165 -34.51 21.73 14.41
N GLU A 166 -34.53 22.37 13.24
CA GLU A 166 -33.84 21.87 12.03
C GLU A 166 -32.36 21.62 12.28
N VAL A 167 -31.65 22.63 12.80
CA VAL A 167 -30.20 22.53 13.05
C VAL A 167 -29.91 21.43 14.07
N SER A 168 -30.72 21.31 15.12
CA SER A 168 -30.57 20.25 16.13
C SER A 168 -30.71 18.84 15.55
N LEU A 169 -31.63 18.63 14.59
CA LEU A 169 -31.76 17.36 13.88
C LEU A 169 -30.53 17.06 13.02
N LEU A 170 -30.00 18.07 12.32
CA LEU A 170 -28.78 17.94 11.52
C LEU A 170 -27.55 17.63 12.37
N VAL A 171 -27.43 18.20 13.58
CA VAL A 171 -26.38 17.84 14.55
C VAL A 171 -26.42 16.35 14.87
N ALA A 172 -27.62 15.81 15.14
CA ALA A 172 -27.79 14.39 15.45
C ALA A 172 -27.38 13.50 14.27
N GLU A 173 -27.75 13.89 13.04
CA GLU A 173 -27.34 13.19 11.82
C GLU A 173 -25.82 13.21 11.64
N GLN A 174 -25.18 14.37 11.75
CA GLN A 174 -23.72 14.50 11.61
C GLN A 174 -22.96 13.66 12.62
N ARG A 175 -23.42 13.62 13.88
CA ARG A 175 -22.84 12.73 14.91
C ARG A 175 -22.99 11.25 14.56
N ALA A 176 -24.14 10.85 14.01
CA ALA A 176 -24.36 9.48 13.57
C ALA A 176 -23.44 9.10 12.40
N GLN A 177 -23.25 10.01 11.43
CA GLN A 177 -22.30 9.82 10.33
C GLN A 177 -20.86 9.74 10.83
N GLY A 178 -20.42 10.65 11.70
CA GLY A 178 -19.10 10.62 12.32
C GLY A 178 -18.82 9.28 13.00
N LYS A 179 -19.76 8.78 13.81
CA LYS A 179 -19.65 7.45 14.45
C LYS A 179 -19.54 6.31 13.43
N LYS A 180 -20.33 6.35 12.36
CA LYS A 180 -20.30 5.34 11.29
C LYS A 180 -18.95 5.33 10.57
N VAL A 181 -18.46 6.50 10.18
CA VAL A 181 -17.17 6.65 9.46
C VAL A 181 -16.01 6.26 10.37
N ARG A 182 -16.06 6.63 11.65
CA ARG A 182 -15.07 6.20 12.66
C ARG A 182 -15.00 4.68 12.79
N SER A 183 -16.15 4.00 12.85
CA SER A 183 -16.18 2.53 12.86
C SER A 183 -15.58 1.92 11.59
N GLN A 184 -15.74 2.57 10.43
CA GLN A 184 -15.08 2.13 9.19
C GLN A 184 -13.55 2.31 9.28
N ALA A 185 -13.07 3.43 9.82
CA ALA A 185 -11.65 3.66 10.06
C ALA A 185 -11.05 2.60 11.00
N GLU A 186 -11.74 2.26 12.09
CA GLU A 186 -11.32 1.21 13.03
C GLU A 186 -11.17 -0.16 12.35
N LYS A 187 -12.10 -0.54 11.46
CA LYS A 187 -11.99 -1.77 10.67
C LYS A 187 -10.78 -1.78 9.74
N LEU A 188 -10.48 -0.62 9.13
CA LEU A 188 -9.31 -0.46 8.27
C LEU A 188 -8.01 -0.55 9.07
N PHE A 189 -7.95 0.04 10.27
CA PHE A 189 -6.82 -0.12 11.18
C PHE A 189 -6.63 -1.59 11.60
N GLY A 190 -7.71 -2.30 11.93
CA GLY A 190 -7.64 -3.74 12.21
C GLY A 190 -7.05 -4.53 11.04
N THR A 191 -7.52 -4.25 9.82
CA THR A 191 -6.98 -4.89 8.59
C THR A 191 -5.51 -4.56 8.37
N ALA A 192 -5.08 -3.31 8.62
CA ALA A 192 -3.69 -2.89 8.48
C ALA A 192 -2.80 -3.63 9.49
N GLU A 193 -3.23 -3.75 10.75
CA GLU A 193 -2.47 -4.44 11.78
C GLU A 193 -2.37 -5.95 11.49
N GLU A 194 -3.46 -6.59 11.07
CA GLU A 194 -3.42 -8.00 10.62
C GLU A 194 -2.39 -8.21 9.51
N ARG A 195 -2.35 -7.32 8.51
CA ARG A 195 -1.37 -7.39 7.42
C ARG A 195 0.05 -7.15 7.90
N LYS A 196 0.25 -6.21 8.82
CA LYS A 196 1.56 -5.94 9.43
C LYS A 196 2.08 -7.16 10.21
N GLN A 197 1.22 -7.86 10.93
CA GLN A 197 1.60 -9.09 11.63
C GLN A 197 1.94 -10.21 10.64
N LYS A 198 1.18 -10.36 9.54
CA LYS A 198 1.53 -11.29 8.44
C LYS A 198 2.86 -10.91 7.78
N GLY A 199 3.12 -9.63 7.55
CA GLY A 199 4.40 -9.14 7.03
C GLY A 199 5.58 -9.48 7.93
N LYS A 200 5.43 -9.32 9.26
CA LYS A 200 6.46 -9.75 10.22
C LYS A 200 6.73 -11.25 10.16
N ALA A 201 5.68 -12.08 10.07
CA ALA A 201 5.83 -13.53 9.95
C ALA A 201 6.56 -13.91 8.64
N LEU A 202 6.14 -13.35 7.51
CA LEU A 202 6.77 -13.58 6.21
C LEU A 202 8.23 -13.10 6.16
N ARG A 203 8.56 -11.99 6.82
CA ARG A 203 9.96 -11.53 6.95
C ARG A 203 10.81 -12.52 7.75
N ALA A 204 10.28 -13.05 8.85
CA ALA A 204 11.00 -14.08 9.62
C ALA A 204 11.22 -15.36 8.81
N GLU A 205 10.23 -15.77 8.01
CA GLU A 205 10.36 -16.89 7.06
C GLU A 205 11.39 -16.57 5.95
N THR A 206 11.39 -15.35 5.43
CA THR A 206 12.36 -14.88 4.43
C THR A 206 13.79 -14.92 4.99
N ASP A 207 13.98 -14.48 6.23
CA ASP A 207 15.28 -14.53 6.92
C ASP A 207 15.74 -15.98 7.14
N ALA A 208 14.82 -16.89 7.47
CA ALA A 208 15.12 -18.31 7.59
C ALA A 208 15.50 -18.93 6.24
N ALA A 209 14.78 -18.59 5.16
CA ALA A 209 15.08 -19.03 3.81
C ALA A 209 16.44 -18.49 3.32
N ALA A 210 16.76 -17.23 3.63
CA ALA A 210 18.07 -16.64 3.33
C ALA A 210 19.21 -17.41 4.00
N LYS A 211 19.05 -17.75 5.30
CA LYS A 211 20.03 -18.58 6.02
C LYS A 211 20.16 -19.97 5.43
N ALA A 212 19.05 -20.59 5.00
CA ALA A 212 19.07 -21.89 4.35
C ALA A 212 19.80 -21.85 3.00
N MET A 213 19.57 -20.81 2.20
CA MET A 213 20.28 -20.57 0.94
C MET A 213 21.78 -20.40 1.17
N GLU A 214 22.19 -19.57 2.14
CA GLU A 214 23.60 -19.39 2.49
C GLU A 214 24.24 -20.70 2.98
N ALA A 215 23.53 -21.50 3.78
CA ALA A 215 24.00 -22.81 4.20
C ALA A 215 24.15 -23.79 3.02
N ALA A 216 23.24 -23.76 2.05
CA ALA A 216 23.32 -24.58 0.83
C ALA A 216 24.52 -24.17 -0.04
N LYS A 217 24.74 -22.85 -0.22
CA LYS A 217 25.91 -22.28 -0.92
C LYS A 217 27.22 -22.68 -0.23
N ALA A 218 27.27 -22.59 1.11
CA ALA A 218 28.41 -23.00 1.91
C ALA A 218 28.69 -24.50 1.78
N LYS A 219 27.66 -25.36 1.78
CA LYS A 219 27.80 -26.81 1.56
C LYS A 219 28.40 -27.13 0.19
N ALA A 220 27.91 -26.49 -0.87
CA ALA A 220 28.47 -26.68 -2.22
C ALA A 220 29.94 -26.23 -2.31
N SER A 221 30.26 -25.08 -1.71
CA SER A 221 31.65 -24.60 -1.62
C SER A 221 32.55 -25.56 -0.85
N ALA A 222 32.10 -26.08 0.29
CA ALA A 222 32.83 -27.07 1.08
C ALA A 222 33.09 -28.37 0.29
N LEU A 223 32.13 -28.84 -0.50
CA LEU A 223 32.32 -29.99 -1.39
C LEU A 223 33.38 -29.71 -2.47
N LEU A 224 33.42 -28.50 -3.04
CA LEU A 224 34.46 -28.11 -4.00
C LEU A 224 35.84 -28.02 -3.36
N GLU A 225 35.96 -27.58 -2.11
CA GLU A 225 37.23 -27.60 -1.37
C GLU A 225 37.66 -29.01 -1.00
N GLN A 226 36.72 -29.87 -0.60
CA GLN A 226 36.98 -31.30 -0.36
C GLN A 226 37.55 -31.97 -1.62
N ALA A 227 37.01 -31.63 -2.81
CA ALA A 227 37.52 -32.13 -4.09
C ALA A 227 38.99 -31.76 -4.34
N ARG A 228 39.41 -30.54 -3.94
CA ARG A 228 40.81 -30.10 -4.06
C ARG A 228 41.74 -30.98 -3.24
N LEU A 229 41.34 -31.29 -2.00
CA LEU A 229 42.12 -32.11 -1.07
C LEU A 229 42.16 -33.57 -1.51
N ASN A 230 40.99 -34.18 -1.73
CA ASN A 230 40.87 -35.62 -2.01
C ASN A 230 41.46 -35.99 -3.38
N PHE A 231 41.17 -35.19 -4.41
CA PHE A 231 41.56 -35.50 -5.78
C PHE A 231 42.86 -34.82 -6.21
N GLY A 232 43.39 -33.90 -5.39
CA GLY A 232 44.59 -33.14 -5.70
C GLY A 232 44.41 -32.17 -6.86
N CYS A 233 43.20 -31.65 -7.07
CA CYS A 233 42.85 -30.74 -8.14
C CYS A 233 42.85 -29.27 -7.69
N SER A 234 42.56 -28.35 -8.59
CA SER A 234 42.07 -27.01 -8.27
C SER A 234 40.60 -26.96 -8.69
N SER A 235 39.71 -26.48 -7.83
CA SER A 235 38.30 -26.36 -8.17
C SER A 235 37.96 -24.92 -8.56
N GLY A 236 37.34 -24.76 -9.73
CA GLY A 236 36.56 -23.58 -10.07
C GLY A 236 35.07 -23.81 -9.76
N VAL A 237 34.23 -22.89 -10.22
CA VAL A 237 32.76 -23.04 -10.12
C VAL A 237 32.30 -24.17 -11.03
N ASP A 238 32.64 -24.13 -12.31
CA ASP A 238 32.12 -25.08 -13.30
C ASP A 238 33.09 -26.19 -13.71
N PHE A 239 34.34 -26.12 -13.27
CA PHE A 239 35.38 -27.07 -13.68
C PHE A 239 36.31 -27.46 -12.54
N LEU A 240 36.82 -28.70 -12.59
CA LEU A 240 38.00 -29.13 -11.84
C LEU A 240 39.22 -29.14 -12.76
N TYR A 241 40.33 -28.60 -12.27
CA TYR A 241 41.58 -28.50 -13.00
C TYR A 241 42.65 -29.45 -12.47
N PHE A 242 43.34 -30.11 -13.38
CA PHE A 242 44.48 -30.98 -13.10
C PHE A 242 45.65 -30.58 -14.00
N ARG A 243 46.87 -30.57 -13.48
CA ARG A 243 48.04 -30.27 -14.31
C ARG A 243 48.28 -31.41 -15.29
N HIS A 244 48.58 -31.08 -16.54
CA HIS A 244 48.98 -32.08 -17.52
C HIS A 244 50.37 -32.62 -17.15
N LYS A 245 50.54 -33.96 -17.13
CA LYS A 245 51.79 -34.60 -16.67
C LYS A 245 52.93 -34.46 -17.67
N ASP A 246 52.60 -34.53 -18.95
CA ASP A 246 53.60 -34.61 -20.03
C ASP A 246 53.85 -33.23 -20.70
N ASP A 247 53.08 -32.19 -20.35
CA ASP A 247 53.24 -30.81 -20.87
C ASP A 247 52.86 -29.81 -19.77
N GLN A 248 53.76 -28.89 -19.42
CA GLN A 248 53.53 -27.93 -18.35
C GLN A 248 52.70 -26.71 -18.76
N ARG A 249 52.52 -26.47 -20.06
CA ARG A 249 51.70 -25.38 -20.60
C ARG A 249 50.21 -25.72 -20.57
N LEU A 250 49.88 -27.00 -20.43
CA LEU A 250 48.51 -27.51 -20.50
C LEU A 250 47.97 -27.94 -19.13
N ALA A 251 46.65 -27.94 -19.03
CA ALA A 251 45.90 -28.54 -17.94
C ALA A 251 44.70 -29.33 -18.48
N TRP A 252 44.26 -30.30 -17.71
CA TRP A 252 42.96 -30.94 -17.92
C TRP A 252 41.89 -30.18 -17.14
N ALA A 253 40.77 -29.91 -17.78
CA ALA A 253 39.56 -29.39 -17.19
C ALA A 253 38.46 -30.45 -17.23
N VAL A 254 37.93 -30.82 -16.07
CA VAL A 254 36.78 -31.72 -15.94
C VAL A 254 35.55 -30.85 -15.72
N ALA A 255 34.58 -30.92 -16.63
CA ALA A 255 33.35 -30.15 -16.51
C ALA A 255 32.46 -30.67 -15.38
N LEU A 256 31.91 -29.73 -14.60
CA LEU A 256 30.93 -29.95 -13.54
C LEU A 256 29.56 -29.37 -13.90
N VAL A 257 29.37 -28.89 -15.13
CA VAL A 257 28.14 -28.24 -15.59
C VAL A 257 27.72 -28.85 -16.93
N ASP A 258 26.43 -28.75 -17.22
CA ASP A 258 25.89 -28.92 -18.57
C ASP A 258 25.61 -27.52 -19.12
N ASP A 259 26.41 -27.08 -20.09
CA ASP A 259 26.30 -25.75 -20.69
C ASP A 259 26.57 -25.85 -22.19
N ARG A 260 25.54 -25.53 -22.99
CA ARG A 260 25.59 -25.66 -24.46
C ARG A 260 25.88 -24.34 -25.16
N GLU A 261 25.92 -23.22 -24.45
CA GLU A 261 25.83 -21.90 -25.05
C GLU A 261 26.96 -20.94 -24.66
N SER A 262 27.46 -21.05 -23.43
CA SER A 262 28.39 -20.05 -22.85
C SER A 262 29.85 -20.26 -23.26
N TYR A 263 30.22 -21.49 -23.65
CA TYR A 263 31.59 -21.85 -24.02
C TYR A 263 31.74 -22.07 -25.53
N ASN A 264 32.98 -22.17 -25.99
CA ASN A 264 33.31 -22.39 -27.41
C ASN A 264 32.89 -23.78 -27.94
N VAL A 265 32.48 -24.69 -27.05
CA VAL A 265 31.96 -26.03 -27.33
C VAL A 265 30.80 -26.34 -26.41
N GLU A 266 29.98 -27.33 -26.76
CA GLU A 266 29.00 -27.90 -25.83
C GLU A 266 29.72 -28.60 -24.68
N VAL A 267 29.52 -28.06 -23.47
CA VAL A 267 30.08 -28.58 -22.24
C VAL A 267 29.11 -29.55 -21.61
N GLN A 268 29.57 -30.80 -21.43
CA GLN A 268 28.77 -31.85 -20.80
C GLN A 268 29.38 -32.24 -19.46
N PRO A 269 28.57 -32.61 -18.46
CA PRO A 269 29.07 -33.00 -17.15
C PRO A 269 30.06 -34.18 -17.26
N LEU A 270 31.10 -34.11 -16.43
CA LEU A 270 32.19 -35.08 -16.33
C LEU A 270 33.01 -35.29 -17.61
N HIS A 271 32.76 -34.51 -18.66
CA HIS A 271 33.60 -34.54 -19.85
C HIS A 271 34.95 -33.88 -19.58
N LEU A 272 35.95 -34.41 -20.29
CA LEU A 272 37.34 -34.02 -20.18
C LEU A 272 37.70 -33.10 -21.32
N TYR A 273 38.19 -31.93 -20.95
CA TYR A 273 38.71 -30.93 -21.86
C TYR A 273 40.18 -30.67 -21.55
N GLN A 274 40.92 -30.31 -22.58
CA GLN A 274 42.27 -29.80 -22.51
C GLN A 274 42.19 -28.28 -22.61
N VAL A 275 42.94 -27.61 -21.75
CA VAL A 275 43.01 -26.15 -21.72
C VAL A 275 44.46 -25.71 -21.63
N ASP A 276 44.77 -24.61 -22.30
CA ASP A 276 46.02 -23.90 -22.12
C ASP A 276 46.02 -23.17 -20.77
N ARG A 277 47.16 -23.15 -20.07
CA ARG A 277 47.26 -22.55 -18.73
C ARG A 277 47.07 -21.03 -18.73
N ALA A 278 47.42 -20.33 -19.81
CA ALA A 278 47.26 -18.88 -19.90
C ALA A 278 45.82 -18.49 -20.25
N ARG A 279 45.15 -19.27 -21.11
CA ARG A 279 43.77 -19.00 -21.58
C ARG A 279 42.68 -19.63 -20.72
N GLY A 280 42.96 -20.74 -20.04
CA GLY A 280 41.98 -21.46 -19.23
C GLY A 280 40.76 -21.93 -20.02
N VAL A 281 39.57 -21.81 -19.43
CA VAL A 281 38.29 -22.21 -20.05
C VAL A 281 37.79 -21.26 -21.13
N GLY A 282 38.54 -20.19 -21.44
CA GLY A 282 38.22 -19.31 -22.57
C GLY A 282 38.33 -20.01 -23.94
N PHE A 283 39.02 -21.16 -23.99
CA PHE A 283 39.04 -22.04 -25.16
C PHE A 283 39.20 -23.50 -24.70
N LEU A 284 38.11 -24.26 -24.76
CA LEU A 284 38.05 -25.68 -24.41
C LEU A 284 38.30 -26.56 -25.64
N GLU A 285 39.16 -27.55 -25.50
CA GLU A 285 39.36 -28.60 -26.51
C GLU A 285 38.99 -29.97 -25.93
N PRO A 286 38.22 -30.83 -26.61
CA PRO A 286 37.94 -32.17 -26.10
C PRO A 286 39.23 -32.98 -25.90
N ALA A 287 39.38 -33.62 -24.74
CA ALA A 287 40.59 -34.37 -24.39
C ALA A 287 40.80 -35.60 -25.30
N ARG A 288 41.83 -35.56 -26.15
CA ARG A 288 42.22 -36.65 -27.05
C ARG A 288 43.52 -37.31 -26.57
N ALA A 289 43.70 -38.59 -26.93
CA ALA A 289 44.88 -39.36 -26.52
C ALA A 289 46.17 -39.00 -27.28
N ALA A 290 46.06 -38.28 -28.39
CA ALA A 290 47.18 -37.78 -29.18
C ALA A 290 47.25 -36.25 -29.06
N ALA A 291 48.42 -35.72 -28.70
CA ALA A 291 48.66 -34.29 -28.71
C ALA A 291 48.63 -33.77 -30.16
N LEU A 292 47.85 -32.73 -30.42
CA LEU A 292 47.90 -31.99 -31.68
C LEU A 292 49.19 -31.15 -31.70
N ASN A 293 49.80 -31.00 -32.87
CA ASN A 293 50.94 -30.09 -33.03
C ASN A 293 50.49 -28.64 -32.78
N LEU A 294 51.36 -27.82 -32.15
CA LEU A 294 51.05 -26.43 -31.76
C LEU A 294 50.44 -25.57 -32.89
N GLU A 295 50.88 -25.78 -34.14
CA GLU A 295 50.38 -25.04 -35.30
C GLU A 295 48.90 -25.30 -35.63
N GLU A 296 48.39 -26.49 -35.30
CA GLU A 296 46.99 -26.84 -35.53
C GLU A 296 46.05 -26.26 -34.45
N ALA A 297 46.56 -26.12 -33.23
CA ALA A 297 45.84 -25.48 -32.12
C ALA A 297 45.67 -23.97 -32.37
N ASP A 298 46.73 -23.29 -32.82
CA ASP A 298 46.67 -21.86 -33.16
C ASP A 298 45.77 -21.58 -34.37
N ARG A 299 45.77 -22.45 -35.39
CA ARG A 299 44.83 -22.31 -36.53
C ARG A 299 43.36 -22.39 -36.14
N ARG A 300 43.00 -23.26 -35.20
CA ARG A 300 41.61 -23.39 -34.72
C ARG A 300 41.19 -22.22 -33.84
N PHE A 301 42.12 -21.74 -33.02
CA PHE A 301 41.93 -20.52 -32.25
C PHE A 301 41.69 -19.32 -33.17
N GLU A 302 42.53 -19.14 -34.19
CA GLU A 302 42.34 -18.12 -35.22
C GLU A 302 41.00 -18.28 -35.94
N GLN A 303 40.57 -19.49 -36.30
CA GLN A 303 39.25 -19.72 -36.91
C GLN A 303 38.09 -19.30 -36.00
N TYR A 304 38.15 -19.59 -34.70
CA TYR A 304 37.11 -19.22 -33.75
C TYR A 304 36.97 -17.69 -33.59
N PHE A 305 38.10 -16.96 -33.53
CA PHE A 305 38.10 -15.50 -33.37
C PHE A 305 37.91 -14.73 -34.68
N LEU A 306 38.37 -15.27 -35.82
CA LEU A 306 38.30 -14.59 -37.13
C LEU A 306 37.02 -14.92 -37.92
N GLN A 307 36.37 -16.06 -37.69
CA GLN A 307 35.14 -16.47 -38.42
C GLN A 307 33.86 -16.35 -37.59
N GLY A 308 33.75 -15.35 -36.72
CA GLY A 308 32.66 -15.13 -35.77
C GLY A 308 31.29 -15.71 -36.18
N ARG A 309 30.66 -16.44 -35.24
CA ARG A 309 29.34 -17.12 -35.33
C ARG A 309 28.62 -16.89 -36.66
N LYS A 310 28.88 -17.72 -37.67
CA LYS A 310 27.88 -17.97 -38.71
C LYS A 310 26.73 -18.71 -38.02
N GLY A 311 25.77 -17.93 -37.53
CA GLY A 311 24.50 -18.46 -37.06
C GLY A 311 23.92 -19.40 -38.12
N GLN A 312 23.51 -20.58 -37.69
CA GLN A 312 22.56 -21.39 -38.42
C GLN A 312 21.27 -20.57 -38.54
N GLY A 313 21.19 -19.75 -39.58
CA GLY A 313 19.92 -19.26 -40.11
C GLY A 313 19.17 -20.45 -40.68
N ALA A 314 17.94 -20.62 -40.21
CA ALA A 314 16.99 -21.65 -40.62
C ALA A 314 16.87 -21.78 -42.16
N PRO A 315 16.61 -23.00 -42.70
CA PRO A 315 16.23 -23.15 -44.10
C PRO A 315 14.74 -22.80 -44.25
N GLY A 316 14.43 -21.84 -45.12
CA GLY A 316 13.05 -21.48 -45.41
C GLY A 316 12.92 -20.29 -46.34
N ALA A 317 13.37 -20.46 -47.58
CA ALA A 317 13.00 -19.60 -48.70
C ALA A 317 11.90 -20.31 -49.51
N ALA A 318 10.67 -19.79 -49.40
CA ALA A 318 9.65 -19.66 -50.46
C ALA A 318 8.40 -19.05 -49.84
#